data_AF-A0AAU9S606-F1
#
_entry.id   AF-A0AAU9S606-F1
#
_cell.length_a   1.000
_cell.length_b   1.000
_cell.length_c   1.000
_cell.angle_alpha   90.00
_cell.angle_beta   90.00
_cell.angle_gamma   90.00
#
_symmetry.space_group_name_H-M   'P 1'
#
loop_
_entity.id
_entity.type
_entity.pdbx_description
1 polymer ?
#
loop_
_entity_poly.entity_id
_entity_poly.type
_entity_poly.pdbx_seq_one_letter_code
_entity_poly.pdbx_strand_id
1 'polypeptide(L)'
;ILCKFFVHGSCLKGENCEYSHDSKDPANNVCTFYQKGICLYGSRCRYEHVRTQSLPSSNVPRPPLCSDSQPQSPHEKANAFARDNNDGDDESHNLYYVHPREYPICSFAAAGECPRGNQCPHMHGDVCTTCGKKCLHPFRPEEREEHTKECEKKQKRMEALKRSQEIECSVCLDRVLSKATPGERKFGLLTECHHPFCIQCIRNWRSSAPVSGMDVNSTLRACPICRKLSYFVVPSVVWYSTPEEKKDIIDIYKAKLRSIDCKHFNFGNGNCPFGGSCFYKHAYSDGHLEEVVLRHLGSQEGETLVADTIRLSELLGGLQI
;
A
#
# COMPACT_ATOMS: atom_id res chain seq x y z
N ILE A 1 31.04 6.94 5.36
CA ILE A 1 29.81 6.28 4.83
C ILE A 1 28.63 7.06 5.36
N LEU A 2 27.79 7.60 4.48
CA LEU A 2 26.65 8.44 4.86
C LEU A 2 25.54 7.59 5.50
N CYS A 3 24.98 8.07 6.60
CA CYS A 3 23.88 7.43 7.30
C CYS A 3 22.59 7.54 6.47
N LYS A 4 22.17 6.44 5.85
CA LYS A 4 20.92 6.39 5.06
C LYS A 4 19.69 6.82 5.87
N PHE A 5 19.64 6.47 7.16
CA PHE A 5 18.55 6.87 8.04
C PHE A 5 18.56 8.36 8.36
N PHE A 6 19.73 8.98 8.42
CA PHE A 6 19.86 10.43 8.63
C PHE A 6 19.39 11.21 7.40
N VAL A 7 19.76 10.77 6.20
CA VAL A 7 19.28 11.37 4.93
C VAL A 7 17.75 11.33 4.84
N HIS A 8 17.12 10.31 5.41
CA HIS A 8 15.66 10.18 5.49
C HIS A 8 15.05 10.73 6.80
N GLY A 9 15.81 11.51 7.59
CA GLY A 9 15.32 12.17 8.82
C GLY A 9 14.90 11.22 9.95
N SER A 10 15.38 9.98 9.93
CA SER A 10 14.93 8.87 10.79
C SER A 10 16.05 8.27 11.65
N CYS A 11 17.24 8.88 11.70
CA CYS A 11 18.35 8.38 12.52
C CYS A 11 18.15 8.76 14.00
N LEU A 12 17.93 7.76 14.86
CA LEU A 12 17.75 7.95 16.31
C LEU A 12 19.06 7.95 17.11
N LYS A 13 20.20 7.67 16.46
CA LYS A 13 21.51 7.52 17.12
C LYS A 13 22.25 8.85 17.34
N GLY A 14 21.73 9.98 16.82
CA GLY A 14 22.32 11.31 17.02
C GLY A 14 23.81 11.35 16.63
N GLU A 15 24.63 11.97 17.48
CA GLU A 15 26.10 12.03 17.31
C GLU A 15 26.82 10.71 17.58
N ASN A 16 26.15 9.73 18.19
CA ASN A 16 26.66 8.37 18.41
C ASN A 16 26.37 7.45 17.21
N CYS A 17 26.01 7.99 16.05
CA CYS A 17 25.83 7.19 14.85
C CYS A 17 27.19 6.78 14.28
N GLU A 18 27.40 5.47 14.08
CA GLU A 18 28.59 4.91 13.42
C GLU A 18 28.71 5.31 11.93
N TYR A 19 27.71 6.02 11.40
CA TYR A 19 27.63 6.48 10.03
C TYR A 19 27.57 8.02 9.99
N SER A 20 28.23 8.62 9.01
CA SER A 20 28.34 10.08 8.92
C SER A 20 26.99 10.75 8.63
N HIS A 21 26.75 11.87 9.29
CA HIS A 21 25.61 12.75 9.08
C HIS A 21 25.97 13.98 8.21
N ASP A 22 27.19 14.07 7.68
CA ASP A 22 27.58 15.14 6.77
C ASP A 22 27.26 14.78 5.31
N SER A 23 26.32 15.50 4.72
CA SER A 23 25.91 15.40 3.31
C SER A 23 27.04 15.59 2.28
N LYS A 24 28.21 16.08 2.72
CA LYS A 24 29.39 16.27 1.87
C LYS A 24 30.33 15.06 1.85
N ASP A 25 30.07 14.02 2.66
CA ASP A 25 30.89 12.83 2.67
C ASP A 25 30.68 11.97 1.42
N PRO A 26 31.76 11.52 0.74
CA PRO A 26 31.63 10.64 -0.40
C PRO A 26 30.95 9.33 -0.01
N ALA A 27 30.03 8.88 -0.86
CA ALA A 27 29.51 7.52 -0.78
C ALA A 27 30.69 6.56 -0.94
N ASN A 28 31.09 5.90 0.16
CA ASN A 28 32.12 4.88 0.08
C ASN A 28 31.50 3.67 -0.63
N ASN A 29 31.88 3.48 -1.89
CA ASN A 29 31.30 2.47 -2.78
C ASN A 29 31.91 1.09 -2.55
N VAL A 30 32.71 0.93 -1.49
CA VAL A 30 33.50 -0.26 -1.22
C VAL A 30 32.67 -1.38 -0.60
N CYS A 31 32.87 -2.60 -1.09
CA CYS A 31 32.20 -3.80 -0.61
C CYS A 31 32.74 -4.22 0.76
N THR A 32 31.95 -4.00 1.81
CA THR A 32 32.29 -4.42 3.19
C THR A 32 32.37 -5.94 3.33
N PHE A 33 31.59 -6.71 2.56
CA PHE A 33 31.67 -8.17 2.53
C PHE A 33 32.97 -8.66 1.89
N TYR A 34 33.52 -7.93 0.93
CA TYR A 34 34.81 -8.25 0.33
C TYR A 34 35.96 -7.93 1.27
N GLN A 35 35.90 -6.81 1.98
CA GLN A 35 36.87 -6.47 3.03
C GLN A 35 36.94 -7.52 4.14
N LYS A 36 35.82 -8.21 4.42
CA LYS A 36 35.74 -9.31 5.38
C LYS A 36 36.03 -10.70 4.76
N GLY A 37 36.36 -10.77 3.47
CA GLY A 37 36.68 -12.02 2.77
C GLY A 37 35.48 -12.95 2.47
N ILE A 38 34.24 -12.50 2.69
CA ILE A 38 33.00 -13.31 2.59
C ILE A 38 32.11 -12.93 1.40
N CYS A 39 32.61 -12.11 0.46
CA CYS A 39 31.82 -11.70 -0.70
C CYS A 39 31.69 -12.84 -1.71
N LEU A 40 30.49 -13.43 -1.79
CA LEU A 40 30.13 -14.52 -2.72
C LEU A 40 29.97 -14.06 -4.18
N TYR A 41 29.91 -12.74 -4.42
CA TYR A 41 29.67 -12.16 -5.74
C TYR A 41 30.94 -11.99 -6.58
N GLY A 42 32.13 -12.22 -6.00
CA GLY A 42 33.40 -12.17 -6.73
C GLY A 42 33.59 -10.86 -7.51
N SER A 43 34.10 -10.94 -8.75
CA SER A 43 34.29 -9.77 -9.63
C SER A 43 32.97 -9.14 -10.14
N ARG A 44 31.82 -9.75 -9.84
CA ARG A 44 30.49 -9.25 -10.23
C ARG A 44 29.78 -8.48 -9.10
N CYS A 45 30.47 -8.19 -8.01
CA CYS A 45 29.91 -7.38 -6.95
C CYS A 45 29.62 -5.96 -7.45
N ARG A 46 28.43 -5.44 -7.11
CA ARG A 46 28.05 -4.05 -7.43
C ARG A 46 28.88 -3.01 -6.66
N TYR A 47 29.51 -3.42 -5.58
CA TYR A 47 30.36 -2.57 -4.73
C TYR A 47 31.84 -2.85 -5.03
N GLU A 48 32.66 -1.82 -4.92
CA GLU A 48 34.07 -1.85 -5.30
C GLU A 48 34.89 -2.74 -4.37
N HIS A 49 35.65 -3.67 -4.96
CA HIS A 49 36.51 -4.62 -4.26
C HIS A 49 37.93 -4.04 -4.15
N VAL A 50 38.14 -3.09 -3.23
CA VAL A 50 39.49 -2.57 -2.93
C VAL A 50 40.19 -3.43 -1.88
N ARG A 51 41.41 -3.87 -2.19
CA ARG A 51 42.31 -4.49 -1.22
C ARG A 51 43.08 -3.39 -0.49
N THR A 52 42.80 -3.18 0.78
CA THR A 52 43.61 -2.31 1.65
C THR A 52 45.00 -2.92 1.81
N GLN A 53 46.03 -2.28 1.24
CA GLN A 53 47.42 -2.70 1.40
C GLN A 53 48.08 -2.04 2.60
N SER A 54 48.57 -2.87 3.54
CA SER A 54 49.74 -2.66 4.41
C SER A 54 49.84 -3.92 5.31
N LEU A 55 50.83 -4.82 5.31
CA LEU A 55 52.28 -4.81 5.00
C LEU A 55 52.77 -6.30 4.79
N PRO A 56 54.07 -6.62 4.56
CA PRO A 56 54.54 -7.41 3.41
C PRO A 56 54.94 -8.89 3.65
N SER A 57 55.08 -9.59 2.51
CA SER A 57 55.94 -10.75 2.19
C SER A 57 55.78 -12.09 2.93
N SER A 58 55.39 -13.14 2.18
CA SER A 58 56.36 -14.17 1.73
C SER A 58 55.76 -15.17 0.73
N ASN A 59 56.43 -15.23 -0.43
CA ASN A 59 56.77 -16.39 -1.26
C ASN A 59 55.70 -17.24 -2.01
N VAL A 60 55.51 -16.88 -3.30
CA VAL A 60 55.73 -17.69 -4.55
C VAL A 60 54.85 -18.94 -4.81
N PRO A 61 54.51 -19.35 -6.07
CA PRO A 61 54.40 -18.67 -7.38
C PRO A 61 53.00 -18.78 -8.08
N ARG A 62 52.71 -17.84 -8.99
CA ARG A 62 51.81 -17.95 -10.18
C ARG A 62 52.64 -18.50 -11.38
N PRO A 63 52.16 -18.83 -12.61
CA PRO A 63 50.82 -18.76 -13.27
C PRO A 63 50.57 -20.02 -14.18
N PRO A 64 49.76 -20.08 -15.28
CA PRO A 64 48.88 -19.12 -15.99
C PRO A 64 47.42 -19.61 -16.15
N LEU A 65 46.37 -18.77 -16.24
CA LEU A 65 45.90 -17.91 -17.35
C LEU A 65 45.69 -18.62 -18.70
N CYS A 66 44.54 -18.29 -19.33
CA CYS A 66 44.05 -18.63 -20.68
C CYS A 66 43.36 -20.00 -20.80
N SER A 67 42.33 -20.23 -21.62
CA SER A 67 41.59 -19.43 -22.61
C SER A 67 40.35 -20.22 -23.06
N ASP A 68 39.49 -19.56 -23.83
CA ASP A 68 38.44 -20.10 -24.70
C ASP A 68 38.64 -21.54 -25.17
N SER A 69 37.56 -22.34 -25.12
CA SER A 69 37.28 -23.43 -26.07
C SER A 69 35.80 -23.82 -26.01
N GLN A 70 35.09 -23.55 -27.12
CA GLN A 70 33.96 -24.36 -27.57
C GLN A 70 34.52 -25.73 -28.03
N PRO A 71 33.78 -26.86 -27.98
CA PRO A 71 32.80 -27.13 -29.04
C PRO A 71 31.56 -27.98 -28.65
N GLN A 72 30.51 -27.76 -29.43
CA GLN A 72 29.54 -28.74 -29.98
C GLN A 72 28.52 -29.45 -29.08
N SER A 73 27.31 -29.48 -29.64
CA SER A 73 26.07 -30.12 -29.20
C SER A 73 26.15 -31.65 -29.29
N PRO A 74 25.13 -32.36 -28.74
CA PRO A 74 23.98 -32.68 -29.58
C PRO A 74 22.61 -32.49 -28.90
N HIS A 75 21.63 -32.16 -29.76
CA HIS A 75 20.23 -32.61 -29.75
C HIS A 75 20.03 -33.96 -29.02
N GLU A 76 18.97 -34.27 -28.26
CA GLU A 76 17.54 -34.09 -28.53
C GLU A 76 16.70 -34.62 -27.34
N LYS A 77 15.51 -34.04 -27.16
CA LYS A 77 14.26 -34.66 -26.68
C LYS A 77 14.17 -35.15 -25.22
N ALA A 78 13.60 -34.28 -24.39
CA ALA A 78 12.81 -34.68 -23.23
C ALA A 78 11.42 -35.15 -23.68
N ASN A 79 11.13 -36.44 -23.49
CA ASN A 79 9.81 -36.97 -23.11
C ASN A 79 9.90 -38.50 -22.95
N ALA A 80 9.80 -38.98 -21.70
CA ALA A 80 9.18 -40.26 -21.39
C ALA A 80 8.95 -40.37 -19.87
N PHE A 81 7.70 -40.17 -19.45
CA PHE A 81 7.16 -40.86 -18.29
C PHE A 81 7.03 -42.34 -18.66
N ALA A 82 7.81 -43.22 -18.03
CA ALA A 82 7.50 -44.65 -17.94
C ALA A 82 8.16 -45.23 -16.69
N ARG A 83 7.35 -45.95 -15.91
CA ARG A 83 7.72 -46.72 -14.72
C ARG A 83 8.65 -47.87 -15.11
N ASP A 84 9.65 -48.15 -14.27
CA ASP A 84 10.00 -49.52 -13.91
C ASP A 84 10.66 -49.54 -12.52
N ASN A 85 10.30 -50.53 -11.71
CA ASN A 85 10.88 -50.78 -10.40
C ASN A 85 12.05 -51.74 -10.60
N ASN A 86 13.24 -51.40 -10.11
CA ASN A 86 14.17 -52.44 -9.71
C ASN A 86 15.08 -51.94 -8.58
N ASP A 87 15.10 -52.73 -7.51
CA ASP A 87 15.97 -52.61 -6.36
C ASP A 87 17.44 -52.74 -6.79
N GLY A 88 18.28 -51.84 -6.27
CA GLY A 88 19.71 -51.79 -6.51
C GLY A 88 20.33 -50.81 -5.54
N ASP A 89 20.96 -51.37 -4.51
CA ASP A 89 21.55 -50.66 -3.39
C ASP A 89 22.74 -49.80 -3.85
N ASP A 90 22.62 -48.48 -3.80
CA ASP A 90 23.74 -47.53 -3.93
C ASP A 90 23.61 -46.42 -2.88
N GLU A 91 24.38 -46.59 -1.80
CA GLU A 91 24.62 -45.62 -0.74
C GLU A 91 25.56 -44.52 -1.23
N SER A 92 25.03 -43.51 -1.93
CA SER A 92 25.63 -42.17 -2.02
C SER A 92 24.65 -41.20 -2.71
N HIS A 93 24.59 -39.96 -2.22
CA HIS A 93 23.73 -38.84 -2.69
C HIS A 93 22.37 -38.66 -2.00
N ASN A 94 22.40 -38.49 -0.68
CA ASN A 94 21.37 -37.72 0.05
C ASN A 94 21.52 -36.22 -0.27
N LEU A 95 21.23 -35.83 -1.52
CA LEU A 95 20.98 -34.44 -1.91
C LEU A 95 19.49 -34.20 -1.65
N TYR A 96 19.18 -33.59 -0.49
CA TYR A 96 17.87 -33.08 -0.08
C TYR A 96 16.89 -32.95 -1.25
N TYR A 97 15.95 -33.90 -1.39
CA TYR A 97 14.91 -33.84 -2.40
C TYR A 97 13.89 -32.76 -1.98
N VAL A 98 14.23 -31.50 -2.26
CA VAL A 98 13.37 -30.35 -1.99
C VAL A 98 12.13 -30.49 -2.88
N HIS A 99 10.95 -30.54 -2.27
CA HIS A 99 9.69 -30.71 -2.99
C HIS A 99 9.53 -29.58 -4.04
N PRO A 100 9.03 -29.84 -5.28
CA PRO A 100 8.85 -28.81 -6.31
C PRO A 100 8.05 -27.57 -5.87
N ARG A 101 7.24 -27.72 -4.82
CA ARG A 101 6.49 -26.65 -4.16
C ARG A 101 7.36 -25.71 -3.33
N GLU A 102 8.59 -26.05 -2.97
CA GLU A 102 9.48 -25.25 -2.12
C GLU A 102 10.44 -24.36 -2.94
N TYR A 103 10.60 -24.64 -4.23
CA TYR A 103 11.41 -23.81 -5.12
C TYR A 103 10.72 -22.47 -5.41
N PRO A 104 11.36 -21.33 -5.14
CA PRO A 104 10.79 -20.02 -5.45
C PRO A 104 10.77 -19.76 -6.96
N ILE A 105 9.78 -18.99 -7.41
CA ILE A 105 9.75 -18.48 -8.78
C ILE A 105 10.87 -17.46 -9.02
N CYS A 106 11.39 -17.42 -10.24
CA CYS A 106 12.36 -16.43 -10.70
C CYS A 106 11.81 -15.02 -10.51
N SER A 107 12.46 -14.22 -9.66
CA SER A 107 12.04 -12.85 -9.36
C SER A 107 11.99 -11.94 -10.59
N PHE A 108 12.90 -12.13 -11.56
CA PHE A 108 12.92 -11.38 -12.81
C PHE A 108 11.72 -11.73 -13.70
N ALA A 109 11.41 -13.02 -13.85
CA ALA A 109 10.23 -13.47 -14.60
C ALA A 109 8.92 -13.01 -13.94
N ALA A 110 8.86 -13.07 -12.60
CA ALA A 110 7.73 -12.57 -11.83
C ALA A 110 7.56 -11.04 -11.94
N ALA A 111 8.66 -10.30 -12.10
CA ALA A 111 8.63 -8.85 -12.30
C ALA A 111 8.19 -8.45 -13.72
N GLY A 112 8.39 -9.31 -14.72
CA GLY A 112 7.86 -9.17 -16.07
C GLY A 112 8.71 -9.86 -17.13
N GLU A 113 10.02 -9.64 -17.11
CA GLU A 113 10.93 -10.17 -18.12
C GLU A 113 12.22 -10.69 -17.48
N CYS A 114 12.59 -11.93 -17.84
CA CYS A 114 13.83 -12.54 -17.37
C CYS A 114 14.88 -12.46 -18.49
N PRO A 115 16.04 -11.81 -18.26
CA PRO A 115 17.07 -11.67 -19.29
C PRO A 115 17.69 -13.01 -19.71
N ARG A 116 17.52 -14.07 -18.90
CA ARG A 116 17.98 -15.43 -19.20
C ARG A 116 16.98 -16.22 -20.06
N GLY A 117 15.80 -15.67 -20.34
CA GLY A 117 14.76 -16.34 -21.12
C GLY A 117 14.48 -17.75 -20.59
N ASN A 118 14.36 -18.72 -21.50
CA ASN A 118 14.09 -20.12 -21.16
C ASN A 118 15.31 -20.87 -20.58
N GLN A 119 16.49 -20.23 -20.53
CA GLN A 119 17.72 -20.80 -19.94
C GLN A 119 17.89 -20.40 -18.47
N CYS A 120 16.87 -19.78 -17.86
CA CYS A 120 16.92 -19.40 -16.46
C CYS A 120 16.90 -20.67 -15.57
N PRO A 121 17.85 -20.81 -14.62
CA PRO A 121 17.87 -21.94 -13.70
C PRO A 121 16.76 -21.89 -12.64
N HIS A 122 16.07 -20.76 -12.50
CA HIS A 122 14.93 -20.62 -11.59
C HIS A 122 13.62 -20.80 -12.34
N MET A 123 12.66 -21.45 -11.70
CA MET A 123 11.34 -21.71 -12.27
C MET A 123 10.65 -20.40 -12.68
N HIS A 124 10.18 -20.35 -13.91
CA HIS A 124 9.27 -19.29 -14.33
C HIS A 124 7.85 -19.72 -13.96
N GLY A 125 7.12 -18.85 -13.27
CA GLY A 125 5.74 -19.14 -12.92
C GLY A 125 4.81 -19.14 -14.13
N ASP A 126 3.56 -19.52 -13.91
CA ASP A 126 2.48 -19.34 -14.87
C ASP A 126 2.15 -17.84 -15.01
N VAL A 127 1.54 -17.50 -16.15
CA VAL A 127 1.18 -16.12 -16.49
C VAL A 127 -0.11 -15.72 -15.77
N CYS A 128 -0.09 -14.61 -15.05
CA CYS A 128 -1.30 -13.97 -14.55
C CYS A 128 -2.04 -13.26 -15.69
N THR A 129 -3.33 -13.53 -15.85
CA THR A 129 -4.18 -12.94 -16.91
C THR A 129 -4.36 -11.43 -16.75
N THR A 130 -4.29 -10.91 -15.52
CA THR A 130 -4.50 -9.49 -15.23
C THR A 130 -3.26 -8.63 -15.49
N CYS A 131 -2.06 -9.10 -15.10
CA CYS A 131 -0.82 -8.32 -15.29
C CYS A 131 0.10 -8.84 -16.41
N GLY A 132 -0.18 -10.00 -16.99
CA GLY A 132 0.63 -10.62 -18.05
C GLY A 132 1.99 -11.16 -17.59
N LYS A 133 2.29 -11.17 -16.29
CA LYS A 133 3.59 -11.57 -15.74
C LYS A 133 3.61 -13.03 -15.30
N LYS A 134 4.80 -13.65 -15.35
CA LYS A 134 5.05 -15.05 -14.94
C LYS A 134 5.22 -15.18 -13.43
N CYS A 135 4.23 -14.69 -12.68
CA CYS A 135 4.28 -14.53 -11.23
C CYS A 135 3.40 -15.53 -10.46
N LEU A 136 2.69 -16.44 -11.14
CA LEU A 136 1.86 -17.44 -10.48
C LEU A 136 2.65 -18.72 -10.26
N HIS A 137 2.70 -19.22 -9.02
CA HIS A 137 3.41 -20.46 -8.74
C HIS A 137 2.62 -21.69 -9.24
N PRO A 138 3.21 -22.61 -10.04
CA PRO A 138 2.52 -23.80 -10.58
C PRO A 138 1.90 -24.69 -9.49
N PHE A 139 2.65 -24.96 -8.42
CA PHE A 139 2.28 -25.90 -7.36
C PHE A 139 1.71 -25.26 -6.07
N ARG A 140 1.45 -23.94 -6.04
CA ARG A 140 0.90 -23.25 -4.85
C ARG A 140 -0.41 -22.55 -5.22
N PRO A 141 -1.55 -23.26 -5.15
CA PRO A 141 -2.84 -22.71 -5.55
C PRO A 141 -3.28 -21.53 -4.66
N GLU A 142 -2.97 -21.56 -3.37
CA GLU A 142 -3.29 -20.48 -2.42
C GLU A 142 -2.58 -19.17 -2.80
N GLU A 143 -1.27 -19.18 -3.02
CA GLU A 143 -0.51 -17.99 -3.46
C GLU A 143 -0.99 -17.48 -4.82
N ARG A 144 -1.40 -18.38 -5.72
CA ARG A 144 -1.98 -18.02 -7.01
C ARG A 144 -3.29 -17.26 -6.84
N GLU A 145 -4.17 -17.76 -5.99
CA GLU A 145 -5.46 -17.13 -5.72
C GLU A 145 -5.28 -15.78 -5.03
N GLU A 146 -4.39 -15.69 -4.04
CA GLU A 146 -4.05 -14.44 -3.35
C GLU A 146 -3.50 -13.40 -4.34
N HIS A 147 -2.53 -13.79 -5.17
CA HIS A 147 -1.99 -12.92 -6.20
C HIS A 147 -3.08 -12.44 -7.17
N THR A 148 -3.93 -13.35 -7.64
CA THR A 148 -4.97 -13.01 -8.64
C THR A 148 -5.94 -11.98 -8.06
N LYS A 149 -6.41 -12.20 -6.83
CA LYS A 149 -7.28 -11.25 -6.11
C LYS A 149 -6.61 -9.89 -5.90
N GLU A 150 -5.36 -9.85 -5.46
CA GLU A 150 -4.63 -8.60 -5.26
C GLU A 150 -4.36 -7.87 -6.58
N CYS A 151 -3.99 -8.62 -7.62
CA CYS A 151 -3.68 -8.09 -8.94
C CYS A 151 -4.91 -7.46 -9.59
N GLU A 152 -6.06 -8.15 -9.55
CA GLU A 152 -7.35 -7.59 -10.01
C GLU A 152 -7.73 -6.33 -9.25
N LYS A 153 -7.59 -6.33 -7.92
CA LYS A 153 -7.86 -5.16 -7.08
C LYS A 153 -6.96 -3.99 -7.45
N LYS A 154 -5.67 -4.24 -7.70
CA LYS A 154 -4.71 -3.22 -8.13
C LYS A 154 -5.05 -2.67 -9.51
N GLN A 155 -5.40 -3.53 -10.45
CA GLN A 155 -5.80 -3.15 -11.80
C GLN A 155 -7.04 -2.26 -11.79
N LYS A 156 -8.12 -2.70 -11.11
CA LYS A 156 -9.34 -1.89 -10.92
C LYS A 156 -9.04 -0.53 -10.30
N ARG A 157 -8.15 -0.47 -9.31
CA ARG A 157 -7.71 0.80 -8.70
C ARG A 157 -6.96 1.70 -9.69
N MET A 158 -6.07 1.16 -10.51
CA MET A 158 -5.34 1.93 -11.53
C MET A 158 -6.29 2.47 -12.61
N GLU A 159 -7.24 1.66 -13.05
CA GLU A 159 -8.26 2.07 -14.02
C GLU A 159 -9.16 3.18 -13.45
N ALA A 160 -9.61 3.05 -12.20
CA ALA A 160 -10.36 4.09 -11.51
C ALA A 160 -9.55 5.39 -11.43
N LEU A 161 -8.27 5.32 -11.07
CA LEU A 161 -7.38 6.50 -11.06
C LEU A 161 -7.24 7.14 -12.44
N LYS A 162 -7.15 6.33 -13.51
CA LYS A 162 -7.06 6.83 -14.90
C LYS A 162 -8.33 7.57 -15.29
N ARG A 163 -9.52 6.98 -15.05
CA ARG A 163 -10.81 7.64 -15.31
C ARG A 163 -10.99 8.91 -14.48
N SER A 164 -10.41 8.96 -13.29
CA SER A 164 -10.50 10.11 -12.39
C SER A 164 -9.64 11.30 -12.81
N GLN A 165 -8.67 11.14 -13.72
CA GLN A 165 -7.72 12.22 -14.08
C GLN A 165 -8.40 13.43 -14.72
N GLU A 166 -9.50 13.21 -15.42
CA GLU A 166 -10.20 14.22 -16.21
C GLU A 166 -11.34 14.90 -15.44
N ILE A 167 -11.59 14.49 -14.19
CA ILE A 167 -12.69 15.04 -13.40
C ILE A 167 -12.32 16.43 -12.86
N GLU A 168 -13.14 17.41 -13.22
CA GLU A 168 -13.00 18.81 -12.84
C GLU A 168 -13.89 19.16 -11.64
N CYS A 169 -13.40 20.07 -10.81
CA CYS A 169 -14.14 20.60 -9.67
C CYS A 169 -15.24 21.56 -10.15
N SER A 170 -16.50 21.36 -9.75
CA SER A 170 -17.61 22.26 -10.12
C SER A 170 -17.53 23.66 -9.50
N VAL A 171 -16.57 23.94 -8.62
CA VAL A 171 -16.38 25.26 -7.99
C VAL A 171 -15.20 26.01 -8.59
N CYS A 172 -14.02 25.39 -8.68
CA CYS A 172 -12.82 26.04 -9.20
C CYS A 172 -12.49 25.68 -10.65
N LEU A 173 -13.24 24.75 -11.27
CA LEU A 173 -13.08 24.25 -12.64
C LEU A 173 -11.74 23.55 -12.94
N ASP A 174 -10.79 23.55 -12.00
CA ASP A 174 -9.57 22.76 -12.13
C ASP A 174 -9.83 21.25 -12.09
N ARG A 175 -9.03 20.51 -12.87
CA ARG A 175 -8.86 19.05 -12.73
C ARG A 175 -8.30 18.72 -11.35
N VAL A 176 -9.07 17.98 -10.56
CA VAL A 176 -8.77 17.77 -9.13
C VAL A 176 -7.43 17.05 -8.93
N LEU A 177 -7.15 16.01 -9.72
CA LEU A 177 -5.91 15.23 -9.60
C LEU A 177 -4.70 15.89 -10.28
N SER A 178 -4.89 16.99 -11.02
CA SER A 178 -3.81 17.75 -11.67
C SER A 178 -3.29 18.91 -10.81
N LYS A 179 -3.86 19.15 -9.62
CA LYS A 179 -3.42 20.22 -8.72
C LYS A 179 -1.95 20.11 -8.33
N ALA A 180 -1.30 21.23 -8.03
CA ALA A 180 0.14 21.29 -7.80
C ALA A 180 0.57 20.39 -6.64
N THR A 181 -0.09 20.48 -5.49
CA THR A 181 0.32 19.76 -4.28
C THR A 181 -0.38 18.40 -4.15
N PRO A 182 0.32 17.32 -3.76
CA PRO A 182 -0.30 16.01 -3.54
C PRO A 182 -1.41 16.02 -2.47
N GLY A 183 -1.35 16.95 -1.51
CA GLY A 183 -2.37 17.12 -0.47
C GLY A 183 -3.74 17.55 -1.02
N GLU A 184 -3.75 18.34 -2.10
CA GLU A 184 -4.94 18.89 -2.74
C GLU A 184 -5.53 17.98 -3.83
N ARG A 185 -4.77 16.97 -4.31
CA ARG A 185 -5.19 15.98 -5.30
C ARG A 185 -6.18 14.96 -4.73
N LYS A 186 -7.25 15.46 -4.12
CA LYS A 186 -8.31 14.66 -3.50
C LYS A 186 -9.65 15.28 -3.84
N PHE A 187 -10.61 14.42 -4.15
CA PHE A 187 -12.00 14.75 -4.28
C PHE A 187 -12.63 14.89 -2.89
N GLY A 188 -13.57 15.83 -2.76
CA GLY A 188 -14.45 15.95 -1.60
C GLY A 188 -15.84 15.45 -1.95
N LEU A 189 -16.14 14.19 -1.63
CA LEU A 189 -17.40 13.55 -1.99
C LEU A 189 -18.46 13.91 -0.94
N LEU A 190 -19.63 14.31 -1.42
CA LEU A 190 -20.82 14.46 -0.59
C LEU A 190 -21.67 13.19 -0.68
N THR A 191 -22.20 12.74 0.46
CA THR A 191 -22.97 11.49 0.54
C THR A 191 -24.23 11.54 -0.31
N GLU A 192 -24.93 12.68 -0.32
CA GLU A 192 -26.27 12.79 -0.88
C GLU A 192 -26.31 13.20 -2.38
N CYS A 193 -25.21 13.68 -2.96
CA CYS A 193 -25.18 14.17 -4.36
C CYS A 193 -23.97 13.71 -5.17
N HIS A 194 -23.99 13.94 -6.48
CA HIS A 194 -22.96 13.48 -7.42
C HIS A 194 -22.05 14.58 -7.99
N HIS A 195 -22.07 15.78 -7.40
CA HIS A 195 -21.27 16.90 -7.90
C HIS A 195 -19.78 16.74 -7.52
N PRO A 196 -18.86 16.89 -8.48
CA PRO A 196 -17.43 16.77 -8.24
C PRO A 196 -16.86 18.03 -7.60
N PHE A 197 -16.15 17.87 -6.49
CA PHE A 197 -15.43 18.95 -5.82
C PHE A 197 -14.01 18.51 -5.51
N CYS A 198 -13.04 19.43 -5.61
CA CYS A 198 -11.78 19.23 -4.92
C CYS A 198 -11.99 19.40 -3.41
N ILE A 199 -11.18 18.71 -2.61
CA ILE A 199 -11.32 18.69 -1.16
C ILE A 199 -11.21 20.10 -0.54
N GLN A 200 -10.42 20.99 -1.15
CA GLN A 200 -10.22 22.33 -0.65
C GLN A 200 -11.46 23.21 -0.85
N CYS A 201 -12.08 23.17 -2.04
CA CYS A 201 -13.29 23.96 -2.31
C CYS A 201 -14.42 23.61 -1.36
N ILE A 202 -14.69 22.32 -1.13
CA ILE A 202 -15.79 21.92 -0.23
C ILE A 202 -15.47 22.19 1.25
N ARG A 203 -14.19 22.17 1.65
CA ARG A 203 -13.76 22.60 3.00
C ARG A 203 -13.96 24.09 3.17
N ASN A 204 -13.50 24.90 2.22
CA ASN A 204 -13.68 26.35 2.27
C ASN A 204 -15.16 26.72 2.31
N TRP A 205 -16.01 26.06 1.51
CA TRP A 205 -17.46 26.22 1.56
C TRP A 205 -18.06 25.94 2.94
N ARG A 206 -17.59 24.91 3.64
CA ARG A 206 -18.08 24.56 4.98
C ARG A 206 -17.51 25.42 6.09
N SER A 207 -16.38 26.09 5.83
CA SER A 207 -15.70 26.96 6.79
C SER A 207 -16.00 28.44 6.58
N SER A 208 -16.72 28.84 5.53
CA SER A 208 -17.05 30.24 5.29
C SER A 208 -17.96 30.78 6.40
N ALA A 209 -17.60 31.94 6.93
CA ALA A 209 -18.39 32.61 7.97
C ALA A 209 -19.80 32.91 7.44
N PRO A 210 -20.83 32.76 8.28
CA PRO A 210 -22.19 32.97 7.85
C PRO A 210 -22.49 34.42 7.49
N VAL A 211 -23.27 34.60 6.42
CA VAL A 211 -24.03 35.84 6.18
C VAL A 211 -25.21 35.87 7.15
N SER A 212 -25.38 36.98 7.86
CA SER A 212 -26.43 37.13 8.88
C SER A 212 -27.82 36.90 8.29
N GLY A 213 -28.63 36.00 8.89
CA GLY A 213 -30.07 35.90 8.63
C GLY A 213 -30.61 34.64 7.95
N MET A 214 -29.80 33.60 7.69
CA MET A 214 -30.26 32.28 7.21
C MET A 214 -29.85 31.17 8.16
N ASP A 215 -30.52 30.00 8.13
CA ASP A 215 -30.01 28.79 8.80
C ASP A 215 -28.68 28.39 8.14
N VAL A 216 -27.62 28.88 8.77
CA VAL A 216 -26.23 28.81 8.33
C VAL A 216 -25.76 27.37 8.26
N ASN A 217 -26.27 26.53 9.17
CA ASN A 217 -25.80 25.17 9.32
C ASN A 217 -26.41 24.27 8.24
N SER A 218 -27.65 24.55 7.84
CA SER A 218 -28.28 23.95 6.67
C SER A 218 -27.58 24.37 5.37
N THR A 219 -27.29 25.67 5.19
CA THR A 219 -26.70 26.19 3.94
C THR A 219 -25.25 25.74 3.74
N LEU A 220 -24.40 25.81 4.77
CA LEU A 220 -22.99 25.41 4.68
C LEU A 220 -22.83 23.89 4.53
N ARG A 221 -23.80 23.11 5.03
CA ARG A 221 -23.83 21.64 4.87
C ARG A 221 -24.54 21.21 3.58
N ALA A 222 -25.08 22.14 2.81
CA ALA A 222 -25.65 21.87 1.50
C ALA A 222 -24.58 21.78 0.42
N CYS A 223 -24.86 21.01 -0.62
CA CYS A 223 -24.06 21.00 -1.84
C CYS A 223 -24.07 22.41 -2.50
N PRO A 224 -22.91 22.97 -2.89
CA PRO A 224 -22.84 24.26 -3.59
C PRO A 224 -23.63 24.32 -4.90
N ILE A 225 -23.89 23.17 -5.53
CA ILE A 225 -24.53 23.08 -6.85
C ILE A 225 -26.03 22.79 -6.72
N CYS A 226 -26.41 21.69 -6.07
CA CYS A 226 -27.82 21.27 -5.99
C CYS A 226 -28.50 21.53 -4.64
N ARG A 227 -27.78 22.13 -3.67
CA ARG A 227 -28.27 22.42 -2.32
C ARG A 227 -28.78 21.23 -1.50
N LYS A 228 -28.58 19.99 -1.98
CA LYS A 228 -28.91 18.81 -1.19
C LYS A 228 -28.01 18.76 0.06
N LEU A 229 -28.63 18.62 1.22
CA LEU A 229 -27.93 18.56 2.51
C LEU A 229 -27.04 17.32 2.56
N SER A 230 -25.78 17.49 2.96
CA SER A 230 -24.87 16.39 3.25
C SER A 230 -24.01 16.77 4.44
N TYR A 231 -24.11 16.01 5.52
CA TYR A 231 -23.43 16.33 6.78
C TYR A 231 -21.97 15.90 6.79
N PHE A 232 -21.56 15.11 5.80
CA PHE A 232 -20.29 14.41 5.80
C PHE A 232 -19.58 14.57 4.46
N VAL A 233 -18.29 14.91 4.52
CA VAL A 233 -17.41 15.00 3.34
C VAL A 233 -16.44 13.84 3.41
N VAL A 234 -16.40 13.04 2.34
CA VAL A 234 -15.47 11.92 2.19
C VAL A 234 -14.33 12.30 1.26
N PRO A 235 -13.08 12.44 1.75
CA PRO A 235 -11.92 12.61 0.89
C PRO A 235 -11.62 11.33 0.12
N SER A 236 -11.43 11.43 -1.20
CA SER A 236 -11.03 10.29 -2.04
C SER A 236 -9.96 10.68 -3.05
N VAL A 237 -9.08 9.74 -3.42
CA VAL A 237 -8.11 9.90 -4.52
C VAL A 237 -8.63 9.37 -5.85
N VAL A 238 -9.81 8.77 -5.85
CA VAL A 238 -10.53 8.27 -7.03
C VAL A 238 -11.94 8.84 -7.06
N TRP A 239 -12.42 9.10 -8.26
CA TRP A 239 -13.82 9.38 -8.55
C TRP A 239 -14.53 8.08 -8.92
N TYR A 240 -15.71 7.86 -8.36
CA TYR A 240 -16.53 6.68 -8.65
C TYR A 240 -17.20 6.82 -10.02
N SER A 241 -17.49 5.70 -10.65
CA SER A 241 -18.26 5.60 -11.89
C SER A 241 -19.68 5.09 -11.63
N THR A 242 -19.90 4.33 -10.55
CA THR A 242 -21.23 3.82 -10.17
C THR A 242 -21.64 4.21 -8.74
N PRO A 243 -22.94 4.19 -8.39
CA PRO A 243 -23.41 4.42 -7.03
C PRO A 243 -22.85 3.43 -6.00
N GLU A 244 -22.60 2.19 -6.40
CA GLU A 244 -22.04 1.14 -5.55
C GLU A 244 -20.59 1.45 -5.21
N GLU A 245 -19.78 1.84 -6.20
CA GLU A 245 -18.41 2.31 -5.98
C GLU A 245 -18.37 3.52 -5.04
N LYS A 246 -19.34 4.45 -5.17
CA LYS A 246 -19.46 5.58 -4.25
C LYS A 246 -19.70 5.11 -2.81
N LYS A 247 -20.63 4.17 -2.63
CA LYS A 247 -20.96 3.59 -1.33
C LYS A 247 -19.75 2.91 -0.71
N ASP A 248 -19.03 2.09 -1.48
CA ASP A 248 -17.82 1.40 -1.02
C ASP A 248 -16.73 2.40 -0.56
N ILE A 249 -16.50 3.49 -1.30
CA ILE A 249 -15.56 4.54 -0.91
C ILE A 249 -15.95 5.17 0.44
N ILE A 250 -17.24 5.46 0.61
CA ILE A 250 -17.77 6.05 1.86
C ILE A 250 -17.61 5.06 3.03
N ASP A 251 -17.96 3.80 2.83
CA ASP A 251 -17.95 2.78 3.87
C ASP A 251 -16.53 2.41 4.30
N ILE A 252 -15.60 2.27 3.34
CA ILE A 252 -14.17 2.08 3.61
C ILE A 252 -13.62 3.28 4.41
N TYR A 253 -14.00 4.50 4.04
CA TYR A 253 -13.53 5.68 4.76
C TYR A 253 -14.08 5.72 6.19
N LYS A 254 -15.38 5.47 6.39
CA LYS A 254 -15.98 5.38 7.73
C LYS A 254 -15.34 4.28 8.57
N ALA A 255 -15.06 3.11 8.00
CA ALA A 255 -14.38 2.03 8.69
C ALA A 255 -12.98 2.44 9.17
N LYS A 256 -12.23 3.19 8.34
CA LYS A 256 -10.93 3.76 8.74
C LYS A 256 -11.04 4.80 9.85
N LEU A 257 -12.09 5.61 9.86
CA LEU A 257 -12.31 6.54 10.97
C LEU A 257 -12.59 5.79 12.27
N ARG A 258 -13.41 4.74 12.22
CA ARG A 258 -13.72 3.88 13.38
C ARG A 258 -12.52 3.13 13.94
N SER A 259 -11.41 3.04 13.21
CA SER A 259 -10.15 2.47 13.72
C SER A 259 -9.20 3.51 14.32
N ILE A 260 -9.48 4.81 14.16
CA ILE A 260 -8.65 5.91 14.67
C ILE A 260 -9.26 6.43 15.96
N ASP A 261 -8.46 6.51 17.02
CA ASP A 261 -8.91 7.03 18.32
C ASP A 261 -9.37 8.49 18.21
N CYS A 262 -10.54 8.78 18.80
CA CYS A 262 -11.12 10.11 18.79
C CYS A 262 -10.33 11.05 19.69
N LYS A 263 -9.70 12.05 19.07
CA LYS A 263 -8.97 13.10 19.78
C LYS A 263 -9.79 13.86 20.84
N HIS A 264 -11.10 13.99 20.66
CA HIS A 264 -11.96 14.73 21.60
C HIS A 264 -12.43 13.86 22.77
N PHE A 265 -12.60 12.55 22.54
CA PHE A 265 -12.89 11.60 23.60
C PHE A 265 -11.66 11.35 24.47
N ASN A 266 -10.47 11.35 23.86
CA ASN A 266 -9.18 11.30 24.55
C ASN A 266 -9.12 10.20 25.62
N PHE A 267 -9.46 8.97 25.24
CA PHE A 267 -9.45 7.80 26.13
C PHE A 267 -10.32 7.90 27.39
N GLY A 268 -11.41 8.68 27.34
CA GLY A 268 -12.32 8.93 28.45
C GLY A 268 -11.98 10.19 29.25
N ASN A 269 -10.86 10.86 28.96
CA ASN A 269 -10.47 12.12 29.61
C ASN A 269 -11.09 13.36 28.96
N GLY A 270 -11.78 13.22 27.83
CA GLY A 270 -12.39 14.33 27.10
C GLY A 270 -13.85 14.05 26.75
N ASN A 271 -14.59 15.11 26.44
CA ASN A 271 -15.98 15.00 25.99
C ASN A 271 -16.07 15.23 24.48
N CYS A 272 -16.41 14.19 23.73
CA CYS A 272 -16.58 14.31 22.28
C CYS A 272 -17.90 15.05 21.98
N PRO A 273 -17.87 16.19 21.25
CA PRO A 273 -19.08 16.96 20.95
C PRO A 273 -20.07 16.21 20.04
N PHE A 274 -19.62 15.13 19.41
CA PHE A 274 -20.44 14.28 18.56
C PHE A 274 -21.02 13.08 19.31
N GLY A 275 -20.59 12.80 20.54
CA GLY A 275 -21.03 11.66 21.36
C GLY A 275 -21.10 10.35 20.56
N GLY A 276 -22.23 9.64 20.66
CA GLY A 276 -22.50 8.40 19.94
C GLY A 276 -22.61 8.50 18.42
N SER A 277 -22.63 9.71 17.86
CA SER A 277 -22.59 9.95 16.40
C SER A 277 -21.17 10.18 15.87
N CYS A 278 -20.15 10.12 16.73
CA CYS A 278 -18.76 10.25 16.32
C CYS A 278 -18.34 9.09 15.40
N PHE A 279 -17.72 9.43 14.27
CA PHE A 279 -17.20 8.41 13.34
C PHE A 279 -15.85 7.83 13.79
N TYR A 280 -15.20 8.42 14.79
CA TYR A 280 -13.92 7.98 15.33
C TYR A 280 -14.10 7.02 16.51
N LYS A 281 -13.09 6.20 16.77
CA LYS A 281 -13.12 5.22 17.85
C LYS A 281 -13.14 5.92 19.22
N HIS A 282 -14.16 5.64 20.03
CA HIS A 282 -14.18 5.99 21.45
C HIS A 282 -13.76 4.74 22.23
N ALA A 283 -12.47 4.66 22.56
CA ALA A 283 -11.90 3.62 23.39
C ALA A 283 -11.33 4.25 24.64
N TYR A 284 -11.56 3.66 25.82
CA TYR A 284 -11.00 4.12 27.08
C TYR A 284 -9.56 3.63 27.26
N SER A 285 -8.88 4.14 28.29
CA SER A 285 -7.48 3.82 28.59
C SER A 285 -7.18 2.33 28.81
N ASP A 286 -8.17 1.55 29.24
CA ASP A 286 -8.13 0.10 29.43
C ASP A 286 -8.48 -0.69 28.15
N GLY A 287 -8.78 0.00 27.05
CA GLY A 287 -9.13 -0.59 25.76
C GLY A 287 -10.60 -0.94 25.58
N HIS A 288 -11.47 -0.77 26.59
CA HIS A 288 -12.90 -0.98 26.39
C HIS A 288 -13.48 0.12 25.49
N LEU A 289 -14.52 -0.21 24.72
CA LEU A 289 -15.18 0.75 23.83
C LEU A 289 -16.33 1.41 24.57
N GLU A 290 -16.59 2.69 24.27
CA GLU A 290 -17.79 3.38 24.73
C GLU A 290 -19.03 2.68 24.18
N GLU A 291 -19.89 2.24 25.09
CA GLU A 291 -21.18 1.66 24.75
C GLU A 291 -22.13 2.78 24.33
N VAL A 292 -22.36 2.89 23.01
CA VAL A 292 -23.28 3.88 22.47
C VAL A 292 -24.71 3.44 22.77
N VAL A 293 -25.25 3.89 23.91
CA VAL A 293 -26.68 3.74 24.21
C VAL A 293 -27.44 4.69 23.28
N LEU A 294 -27.95 4.14 22.17
CA LEU A 294 -28.92 4.82 21.32
C LEU A 294 -30.15 5.14 22.18
N ARG A 295 -30.29 6.40 22.59
CA ARG A 295 -31.49 6.88 23.28
C ARG A 295 -32.67 6.70 22.33
N HIS A 296 -33.51 5.71 22.62
CA HIS A 296 -34.79 5.53 21.98
C HIS A 296 -35.65 6.73 22.39
N LEU A 297 -35.87 7.66 21.46
CA LEU A 297 -36.97 8.61 21.59
C LEU A 297 -38.25 7.80 21.36
N GLY A 298 -38.89 7.38 22.45
CA GLY A 298 -40.17 6.69 22.38
C GLY A 298 -41.22 7.62 21.76
N SER A 299 -41.65 7.31 20.54
CA SER A 299 -42.96 7.75 20.06
C SER A 299 -43.98 6.72 20.51
N GLN A 300 -45.13 7.17 21.01
CA GLN A 300 -46.30 6.30 21.20
C GLN A 300 -46.68 5.71 19.83
N GLU A 301 -47.13 4.46 19.85
CA GLU A 301 -47.51 3.60 18.70
C GLU A 301 -46.36 2.80 18.06
N GLY A 302 -45.88 1.80 18.83
CA GLY A 302 -46.03 0.40 18.41
C GLY A 302 -45.28 -0.13 17.18
N GLU A 303 -44.41 0.63 16.51
CA GLU A 303 -43.57 0.11 15.42
C GLU A 303 -42.09 0.30 15.75
N THR A 304 -41.42 -0.80 16.09
CA THR A 304 -39.97 -0.83 16.37
C THR A 304 -39.19 -0.83 15.07
N LEU A 305 -38.98 0.36 14.50
CA LEU A 305 -37.95 0.56 13.50
C LEU A 305 -36.61 0.76 14.23
N VAL A 306 -35.75 -0.27 14.19
CA VAL A 306 -34.34 -0.15 14.56
C VAL A 306 -33.70 0.83 13.59
N ALA A 307 -33.66 2.11 13.97
CA ALA A 307 -33.14 3.18 13.15
C ALA A 307 -31.61 3.14 13.13
N ASP A 308 -31.03 2.50 12.11
CA ASP A 308 -29.59 2.49 11.82
C ASP A 308 -29.01 3.88 11.46
N THR A 309 -29.82 4.95 11.55
CA THR A 309 -29.38 6.32 11.33
C THR A 309 -30.26 7.30 12.09
N ILE A 310 -29.91 7.61 13.34
CA ILE A 310 -30.39 8.88 13.92
C ILE A 310 -29.77 10.00 13.07
N ARG A 311 -30.62 10.72 12.34
CA ARG A 311 -30.19 11.85 11.52
C ARG A 311 -29.69 12.94 12.45
N LEU A 312 -28.47 13.43 12.19
CA LEU A 312 -27.88 14.57 12.92
C LEU A 312 -28.77 15.84 12.88
N SER A 313 -29.75 15.90 11.97
CA SER A 313 -30.77 16.95 11.91
C SER A 313 -31.74 16.93 13.11
N GLU A 314 -31.98 15.78 13.74
CA GLU A 314 -32.87 15.68 14.90
C GLU A 314 -32.20 16.15 16.20
N LEU A 315 -30.88 16.01 16.30
CA LEU A 315 -30.14 16.41 17.52
C LEU A 315 -29.91 17.93 17.63
N LEU A 316 -29.94 18.66 16.50
CA LEU A 316 -29.63 20.09 16.45
C LEU A 316 -30.88 20.98 16.41
N GLY A 317 -32.09 20.41 16.31
CA GLY A 317 -33.35 21.16 16.39
C GLY A 317 -33.78 21.56 17.80
N GLY A 318 -33.09 21.05 18.83
CA GLY A 318 -33.47 21.24 20.25
C GLY A 318 -32.58 22.17 21.07
N LEU A 319 -31.52 22.75 20.49
CA LEU A 319 -30.71 23.75 21.19
C LEU A 319 -31.16 25.15 20.79
N GLN A 320 -32.27 25.59 21.39
CA GLN A 320 -32.45 27.02 21.70
C GLN A 320 -31.44 27.37 22.79
N ILE A 321 -30.47 28.21 22.46
CA ILE A 321 -29.79 29.07 23.44
C ILE A 321 -30.49 30.42 23.38
#